data_AF-A0A2P5AZB4-F1
#
_entry.id   AF-A0A2P5AZB4-F1
#
_cell.length_a   1.000
_cell.length_b   1.000
_cell.length_c   1.000
_cell.angle_alpha   90.00
_cell.angle_beta   90.00
_cell.angle_gamma   90.00
#
_symmetry.space_group_name_H-M   'P 1'
#
loop_
_entity.id
_entity.type
_entity.pdbx_description
1 polymer ?
#
loop_
_entity_poly.entity_id
_entity_poly.type
_entity_poly.pdbx_seq_one_letter_code
_entity_poly.pdbx_strand_id
1 'polypeptide(L)' 'MTEFDVLDLGWLTIYTDASLVSVQVGLAAIFQDSSGNISRVVYKFDSALNALDAELKAIHMALITSNDLG' A
#
# COMPACT_ATOMS: atom_id res chain seq x y z
N MET A 1 -12.79 -32.59 3.07
CA MET A 1 -11.91 -31.60 2.45
C MET A 1 -12.78 -30.38 2.27
N THR A 2 -12.75 -29.45 3.23
CA THR A 2 -13.59 -28.25 3.21
C THR A 2 -12.88 -27.22 2.36
N GLU A 3 -13.38 -27.01 1.14
CA GLU A 3 -13.03 -25.84 0.35
C GLU A 3 -13.34 -24.62 1.20
N PHE A 4 -12.31 -23.82 1.48
CA PHE A 4 -12.51 -22.48 2.00
C PHE A 4 -13.29 -21.75 0.91
N ASP A 5 -14.57 -21.48 1.15
CA ASP A 5 -15.29 -20.43 0.45
C ASP A 5 -14.46 -19.16 0.64
N VAL A 6 -13.65 -18.84 -0.37
CA VAL A 6 -13.03 -17.54 -0.51
C VAL A 6 -14.22 -16.60 -0.67
N LEU A 7 -14.68 -16.07 0.46
CA LEU A 7 -15.70 -15.03 0.54
C LEU A 7 -15.45 -14.05 -0.61
N ASP A 8 -16.53 -13.63 -1.26
CA ASP A 8 -16.58 -12.62 -2.30
C ASP A 8 -16.14 -11.26 -1.74
N LEU A 9 -14.88 -11.17 -1.29
CA LEU A 9 -14.29 -10.07 -0.53
C LEU A 9 -13.94 -8.88 -1.44
N GLY A 10 -14.25 -8.99 -2.73
CA GLY A 10 -13.74 -8.08 -3.74
C GLY A 10 -12.21 -8.15 -3.85
N TRP A 11 -11.68 -7.50 -4.88
CA TRP A 11 -10.24 -7.28 -5.01
C TRP A 11 -9.97 -5.82 -4.73
N LEU A 12 -8.92 -5.55 -3.95
CA LEU A 12 -8.42 -4.22 -3.69
C LEU A 12 -7.13 -4.01 -4.49
N THR A 13 -7.10 -3.00 -5.34
CA THR A 13 -5.88 -2.58 -6.03
C THR A 13 -5.20 -1.51 -5.19
N ILE A 14 -3.90 -1.68 -4.94
CA ILE A 14 -3.10 -0.72 -4.20
C ILE A 14 -2.01 -0.18 -5.11
N TYR A 15 -2.02 1.12 -5.37
CA TYR A 15 -0.95 1.81 -6.06
C TYR A 15 0.00 2.42 -5.04
N THR A 16 1.27 2.04 -5.10
CA THR A 16 2.31 2.57 -4.22
C THR A 16 3.37 3.29 -5.04
N ASP A 17 3.95 4.33 -4.45
CA ASP A 17 5.08 5.04 -5.03
C ASP A 17 5.93 5.65 -3.91
N ALA A 18 7.22 5.87 -4.19
CA ALA A 18 8.13 6.52 -3.29
C ALA A 18 9.03 7.54 -3.99
N SER A 19 9.22 8.70 -3.35
CA SER A 19 10.13 9.73 -3.83
C SER A 19 11.26 9.95 -2.82
N LEU A 20 12.48 9.61 -3.21
CA LEU A 20 13.69 9.75 -2.40
C LEU A 20 14.51 10.98 -2.83
N VAL A 21 14.78 11.88 -1.87
CA VAL A 21 15.69 13.01 -2.03
C VAL A 21 16.76 12.95 -0.95
N SER A 22 18.00 12.62 -1.35
CA SER A 22 19.08 12.31 -0.42
C SER A 22 18.69 11.14 0.50
N VAL A 23 18.52 11.37 1.80
CA VAL A 23 18.09 10.36 2.79
C VAL A 23 16.61 10.46 3.17
N GLN A 24 15.91 11.50 2.72
CA GLN A 24 14.51 11.74 3.06
C GLN A 24 13.60 11.16 1.99
N VAL A 25 12.56 10.44 2.39
CA VAL A 25 11.60 9.81 1.48
C VAL A 25 10.17 10.23 1.78
N GLY A 26 9.42 10.53 0.72
CA GLY A 26 7.96 10.57 0.74
C GLY A 26 7.40 9.25 0.21
N LEU A 27 6.54 8.61 0.97
CA LEU A 27 5.87 7.36 0.63
C LEU A 27 4.39 7.64 0.38
N ALA A 28 3.80 7.03 -0.64
CA ALA A 28 2.37 7.15 -0.94
C ALA A 28 1.74 5.80 -1.27
N ALA A 29 0.46 5.64 -0.89
CA ALA A 29 -0.38 4.52 -1.25
C ALA A 29 -1.82 4.97 -1.55
N ILE A 30 -2.39 4.49 -2.65
CA ILE A 30 -3.78 4.72 -3.05
C ILE A 30 -4.49 3.37 -3.12
N PHE A 31 -5.60 3.24 -2.40
CA PHE A 31 -6.42 2.04 -2.35
C PHE A 31 -7.65 2.24 -3.24
N GLN A 32 -7.83 1.35 -4.20
CA GLN A 32 -8.90 1.37 -5.18
C GLN A 32 -9.72 0.08 -5.09
N ASP A 33 -11.03 0.21 -4.93
CA ASP A 33 -11.95 -0.92 -4.92
C ASP A 33 -12.14 -1.52 -6.33
N SER A 34 -12.83 -2.65 -6.41
CA SER A 34 -13.12 -3.34 -7.68
C SER A 34 -14.00 -2.54 -8.65
N SER A 35 -14.68 -1.48 -8.17
CA SER A 35 -15.48 -0.57 -8.98
C SER A 35 -14.68 0.64 -9.48
N GLY A 36 -13.40 0.72 -9.12
CA GLY A 36 -12.51 1.82 -9.50
C GLY A 36 -12.57 3.02 -8.57
N ASN A 37 -13.33 2.97 -7.46
CA ASN A 37 -13.40 4.08 -6.52
C ASN A 37 -12.18 4.08 -5.60
N ILE A 38 -11.65 5.28 -5.32
CA ILE A 38 -10.58 5.45 -4.33
C ILE A 38 -11.22 5.40 -2.95
N SER A 39 -10.90 4.37 -2.16
CA SER A 39 -11.40 4.19 -0.80
C SER A 39 -10.51 4.86 0.23
N ARG A 40 -9.19 4.96 -0.03
CA ARG A 40 -8.22 5.55 0.89
C ARG A 40 -6.97 6.04 0.15
N VAL A 41 -6.38 7.12 0.68
CA VAL A 41 -5.05 7.60 0.30
C VAL A 41 -4.22 7.76 1.57
N VAL A 42 -3.00 7.25 1.58
CA VAL A 42 -2.08 7.36 2.72
C VAL A 42 -0.74 7.87 2.24
N TYR A 43 -0.13 8.75 3.03
CA TYR A 43 1.22 9.24 2.77
C TYR A 43 2.00 9.36 4.07
N LYS A 44 3.32 9.20 3.99
CA LYS A 44 4.23 9.28 5.13
C LYS A 44 5.58 9.84 4.68
N PHE A 45 6.20 10.66 5.53
CA PHE A 45 7.61 10.99 5.40
C PHE A 45 8.46 10.08 6.28
N ASP A 46 9.56 9.58 5.74
CA ASP A 46 10.51 8.71 6.44
C ASP A 46 11.94 8.99 5.94
N SER A 47 12.86 8.10 6.27
CA SER A 47 14.18 8.02 5.66
C SER A 47 14.31 6.74 4.84
N ALA A 48 15.17 6.71 3.82
CA ALA A 48 15.51 5.49 3.11
C ALA A 48 16.98 5.49 2.69
N LEU A 49 17.59 4.29 2.64
CA LEU A 49 18.99 4.13 2.27
C LEU A 49 19.24 4.30 0.77
N ASN A 50 18.26 3.90 -0.05
CA ASN A 50 18.28 3.98 -1.50
C ASN A 50 16.84 3.86 -2.04
N ALA A 51 16.70 3.98 -3.37
CA ALA A 51 15.39 3.92 -4.02
C ALA A 51 14.66 2.59 -3.79
N LEU A 52 15.37 1.45 -3.72
CA LEU A 52 14.74 0.14 -3.47
C LEU A 52 14.19 0.04 -2.04
N ASP A 53 14.91 0.57 -1.05
CA ASP A 53 14.44 0.65 0.34
C ASP A 53 13.22 1.58 0.45
N ALA A 54 13.21 2.69 -0.29
CA ALA A 54 12.07 3.60 -0.38
C ALA A 54 10.81 2.89 -0.91
N GLU A 55 10.91 2.18 -2.03
CA GLU A 55 9.79 1.42 -2.61
C GLU A 55 9.29 0.31 -1.68
N LEU A 56 10.22 -0.44 -1.07
CA LEU A 56 9.88 -1.48 -0.12
C LEU A 56 9.10 -0.92 1.08
N LYS A 57 9.49 0.27 1.57
CA LYS A 57 8.78 0.97 2.64
C LYS A 57 7.39 1.44 2.22
N ALA A 58 7.20 1.89 0.98
CA ALA A 58 5.88 2.27 0.47
C ALA A 58 4.94 1.06 0.42
N ILE A 59 5.42 -0.08 -0.09
CA ILE A 59 4.68 -1.36 -0.09
C ILE A 59 4.35 -1.79 1.33
N HIS A 60 5.34 -1.78 2.23
CA HIS A 60 5.14 -2.16 3.63
C HIS A 60 4.11 -1.28 4.34
N MET A 61 4.17 0.04 4.15
CA MET A 61 3.18 0.98 4.67
C MET A 61 1.77 0.65 4.18
N ALA A 62 1.63 0.34 2.89
CA ALA A 62 0.35 0.02 2.31
C ALA A 62 -0.23 -1.30 2.86
N LEU A 63 0.61 -2.32 3.03
CA LEU A 63 0.21 -3.61 3.59
C LEU A 63 -0.25 -3.48 5.06
N ILE A 64 0.49 -2.75 5.90
CA ILE A 64 0.07 -2.49 7.29
C ILE A 64 -1.28 -1.78 7.31
N THR A 65 -1.43 -0.73 6.48
CA THR A 65 -2.67 0.04 6.39
C THR A 65 -3.85 -0.81 5.92
N SER A 66 -3.61 -1.79 5.03
CA SER A 66 -4.66 -2.69 4.55
C SER A 66 -5.15 -3.64 5.64
N ASN A 67 -4.28 -4.01 6.58
CA ASN A 67 -4.66 -4.86 7.71
C ASN A 67 -5.59 -4.14 8.69
N ASP A 68 -5.52 -2.81 8.76
CA ASP A 68 -6.43 -1.96 9.56
C ASP A 68 -7.81 -1.75 8.90
N LEU A 69 -8.05 -2.34 7.71
CA LEU A 69 -9.36 -2.30 7.03
C LEU A 69 -10.23 -3.53 7.34
N GLY A 70 -9.70 -4.53 8.06
CA GLY A 70 -10.36 -5.79 8.41
C GLY A 70 -10.88 -5.85 9.84
#